data_AF-A0A0B7A877-F1
#
_entry.id   AF-A0A0B7A877-F1
#
_cell.length_a   1.000
_cell.length_b   1.000
_cell.length_c   1.000
_cell.angle_alpha   90.00
_cell.angle_beta   90.00
_cell.angle_gamma   90.00
#
_symmetry.space_group_name_H-M   'P 1'
#
loop_
_entity.id
_entity.type
_entity.pdbx_description
1 polymer ?
#
loop_
_entity_poly.entity_id
_entity_poly.type
_entity_poly.pdbx_seq_one_letter_code
_entity_poly.pdbx_strand_id
1 'polypeptide(L)' 'STYAGKILLQTTPSHILSQLDKVLREASTLDGVLEFRHEHFWTLSFGCLAGCVQVRVRRDADEQLVLAHVYNRLNNL' A
#
# COMPACT_ATOMS: atom_id res chain seq x y z
N SER A 1 24.30 7.18 -9.98
CA SER A 1 24.31 7.13 -8.50
C SER A 1 22.94 7.47 -7.87
N THR A 2 22.19 8.44 -8.38
CA THR A 2 20.91 8.92 -7.80
C THR A 2 19.83 7.85 -7.59
N TYR A 3 19.66 6.91 -8.53
CA TYR A 3 18.67 5.84 -8.39
C TYR A 3 18.99 4.87 -7.24
N ALA A 4 20.26 4.48 -7.10
CA ALA A 4 20.71 3.66 -6.00
C ALA A 4 20.51 4.36 -4.65
N GLY A 5 20.78 5.68 -4.59
CA GLY A 5 20.48 6.49 -3.40
C GLY A 5 19.00 6.46 -3.02
N LYS A 6 18.10 6.59 -3.99
CA LYS A 6 16.63 6.51 -3.75
C LYS A 6 16.17 5.13 -3.25
N ILE A 7 16.76 4.05 -3.77
CA ILE A 7 16.47 2.67 -3.33
C ILE A 7 16.94 2.47 -1.89
N LEU A 8 18.19 2.84 -1.59
CA LEU A 8 18.77 2.66 -0.25
C LEU A 8 18.06 3.50 0.82
N LEU A 9 17.59 4.69 0.44
CA LEU A 9 16.82 5.57 1.31
C LEU A 9 15.33 5.21 1.35
N GLN A 10 14.91 4.14 0.66
CA GLN A 10 13.53 3.67 0.63
C GLN A 10 12.54 4.79 0.28
N THR A 11 12.90 5.64 -0.69
CA THR A 11 12.02 6.73 -1.08
C THR A 11 10.86 6.21 -1.93
N THR A 12 9.69 6.84 -1.78
CA THR A 12 8.54 6.57 -2.64
C THR A 12 8.81 7.01 -4.08
N PRO A 13 8.66 6.14 -5.09
CA PRO A 13 8.84 6.51 -6.48
C PRO A 13 7.73 7.48 -6.91
N SER A 14 8.11 8.67 -7.42
CA SER A 14 7.12 9.70 -7.79
C SER A 14 6.18 9.29 -8.92
N HIS A 15 6.59 8.39 -9.81
CA HIS A 15 5.81 7.96 -10.97
C HIS A 15 4.63 7.04 -10.60
N ILE A 16 4.63 6.43 -9.41
CA ILE A 16 3.53 5.55 -8.96
C ILE A 16 2.53 6.27 -8.06
N LEU A 17 2.80 7.50 -7.61
CA LEU A 17 1.98 8.18 -6.59
C LEU A 17 0.50 8.23 -6.98
N SER A 18 0.20 8.54 -8.25
CA SER A 18 -1.18 8.57 -8.73
C SER A 18 -1.86 7.19 -8.75
N GLN A 19 -1.10 6.13 -9.08
CA GLN A 19 -1.62 4.76 -9.04
C GLN A 19 -1.84 4.32 -7.59
N LEU A 20 -0.91 4.66 -6.70
CA LEU A 20 -0.99 4.38 -5.27
C LEU A 20 -2.22 5.04 -4.63
N ASP A 21 -2.42 6.33 -4.89
CA ASP A 21 -3.60 7.07 -4.42
C ASP A 21 -4.90 6.42 -4.90
N LYS A 22 -4.93 5.98 -6.16
CA LYS A 22 -6.10 5.31 -6.73
C LYS A 22 -6.38 3.98 -6.03
N VAL A 23 -5.38 3.12 -5.91
CA VAL A 23 -5.57 1.79 -5.31
C VAL A 23 -5.90 1.89 -3.82
N LEU A 24 -5.27 2.80 -3.08
CA LEU A 24 -5.61 3.05 -1.68
C LEU A 24 -7.05 3.56 -1.53
N ARG A 25 -7.52 4.46 -2.39
CA ARG A 25 -8.93 4.90 -2.39
C ARG A 25 -9.88 3.74 -2.68
N GLU A 26 -9.57 2.91 -3.66
CA GLU A 26 -10.40 1.74 -3.96
C GLU A 26 -10.41 0.75 -2.80
N ALA A 27 -9.25 0.45 -2.21
CA ALA A 27 -9.14 -0.42 -1.04
C ALA A 27 -9.88 0.15 0.18
N SER A 28 -10.02 1.47 0.29
CA SER A 28 -10.75 2.11 1.41
C SER A 28 -12.26 1.90 1.34
N THR A 29 -12.77 1.50 0.17
CA THR A 29 -14.18 1.17 -0.04
C THR A 29 -14.52 -0.30 0.23
N LEU A 30 -13.52 -1.13 0.58
CA LEU A 30 -13.74 -2.53 0.95
C LEU A 30 -14.52 -2.61 2.26
N ASP A 31 -15.48 -3.54 2.32
CA ASP A 31 -16.29 -3.73 3.53
C ASP A 31 -15.39 -4.07 4.73
N GLY A 32 -15.69 -3.46 5.88
CA GLY A 32 -14.92 -3.60 7.11
C GLY A 32 -13.70 -2.68 7.24
N VAL A 33 -13.25 -1.99 6.18
CA VAL A 33 -12.15 -1.00 6.29
C VAL A 33 -12.69 0.34 6.79
N LEU A 34 -12.06 0.89 7.83
CA LEU A 34 -12.38 2.22 8.37
C LEU A 34 -11.43 3.30 7.86
N GLU A 35 -10.13 3.02 7.90
CA GLU A 35 -9.09 3.92 7.41
C GLU A 35 -7.74 3.20 7.21
N PHE A 36 -6.87 3.81 6.42
CA PHE A 36 -5.46 3.46 6.32
C PHE A 36 -4.62 4.45 7.11
N ARG A 37 -3.53 3.96 7.71
CA ARG A 37 -2.54 4.79 8.41
C ARG A 37 -1.13 4.31 8.13
N HIS A 38 -0.18 5.23 8.27
CA HIS A 38 1.26 4.96 8.20
C HIS A 38 1.64 4.18 6.94
N GLU A 39 1.00 4.51 5.82
CA GLU A 39 1.34 3.98 4.52
C GLU A 39 2.77 4.40 4.14
N HIS A 40 3.57 3.42 3.76
CA HIS A 40 4.93 3.65 3.28
C HIS A 40 5.22 2.69 2.14
N PHE A 41 5.51 3.24 0.97
CA PHE A 41 5.82 2.49 -0.25
C PHE A 41 7.16 2.96 -0.81
N TRP A 42 8.01 2.03 -1.23
CA TRP A 42 9.37 2.34 -1.68
C TRP A 42 9.87 1.37 -2.74
N THR A 43 10.83 1.82 -3.54
CA THR A 43 11.52 0.95 -4.49
C THR A 43 12.50 0.04 -3.74
N LEU A 44 12.28 -1.27 -3.79
CA LEU A 44 13.20 -2.26 -3.20
C LEU A 44 14.38 -2.56 -4.15
N SER A 45 14.09 -2.67 -5.44
CA SER A 45 15.05 -2.85 -6.52
C SER A 45 14.42 -2.37 -7.84
N PHE A 46 15.18 -2.40 -8.94
CA PHE A 46 14.63 -2.03 -10.24
C PHE A 46 13.38 -2.88 -10.57
N GLY A 47 12.26 -2.20 -10.82
CA GLY A 47 10.99 -2.85 -11.13
C GLY A 47 10.28 -3.52 -9.95
N CYS A 48 10.82 -3.44 -8.72
CA CYS A 48 10.20 -4.03 -7.53
C CYS A 48 9.80 -2.94 -6.55
N LEU A 49 8.50 -2.90 -6.25
CA LEU A 49 7.92 -2.05 -5.21
C LEU A 49 7.69 -2.89 -3.94
N ALA A 50 7.99 -2.30 -2.79
CA ALA A 50 7.58 -2.82 -1.51
C ALA A 50 6.73 -1.77 -0.79
N GLY A 51 5.89 -2.21 0.14
CA GLY A 51 5.13 -1.28 0.96
C GLY A 51 4.54 -1.91 2.21
N CYS A 52 4.17 -1.06 3.14
CA CYS A 52 3.41 -1.41 4.32
C CYS A 52 2.30 -0.37 4.55
N VAL A 53 1.22 -0.82 5.17
CA VAL A 53 0.09 0.03 5.53
C VAL A 53 -0.59 -0.58 6.75
N GLN A 54 -1.04 0.27 7.67
CA GLN A 54 -1.89 -0.16 8.77
C GLN A 54 -3.35 0.03 8.38
N VAL A 55 -4.15 -1.01 8.56
CA VAL A 55 -5.59 -0.99 8.25
C VAL A 55 -6.35 -0.99 9.56
N ARG A 56 -7.23 0.00 9.78
CA ARG A 56 -8.20 -0.09 10.86
C ARG A 56 -9.45 -0.79 10.36
N VAL A 57 -9.82 -1.83 11.08
CA VAL A 57 -10.95 -2.70 10.73
C VAL A 57 -12.11 -2.44 11.69
N ARG A 58 -13.34 -2.51 11.18
CA ARG A 58 -14.57 -2.41 11.95
C ARG A 58 -14.66 -3.60 12.94
N ARG A 59 -15.16 -3.35 14.14
CA ARG A 59 -15.13 -4.33 15.25
C ARG A 59 -15.89 -5.65 14.98
N ASP A 60 -16.91 -5.60 14.13
CA ASP A 60 -17.77 -6.72 13.75
C ASP A 60 -17.35 -7.38 12.42
N ALA A 61 -16.29 -6.89 11.78
CA ALA A 61 -15.78 -7.47 10.55
C ALA A 61 -14.73 -8.57 10.84
N ASP A 62 -14.63 -9.55 9.94
CA ASP A 62 -13.57 -10.56 9.98
C ASP A 62 -12.25 -9.92 9.53
N GLU A 63 -11.35 -9.71 10.48
CA GLU A 63 -10.05 -9.07 10.24
C GLU A 63 -9.21 -9.79 9.19
N GLN A 64 -9.26 -11.13 9.17
CA GLN A 64 -8.44 -11.92 8.25
C GLN A 64 -8.99 -11.86 6.82
N LEU A 65 -10.30 -11.83 6.67
CA LEU A 65 -10.96 -11.63 5.38
C LEU A 65 -10.70 -10.21 4.84
N VAL A 66 -10.77 -9.18 5.70
CA VAL A 66 -10.42 -7.81 5.33
C VAL A 66 -8.94 -7.71 4.91
N LEU A 67 -8.03 -8.31 5.68
CA LEU A 67 -6.61 -8.38 5.34
C LEU A 67 -6.38 -9.02 3.97
N ALA A 68 -7.03 -10.16 3.70
CA ALA A 68 -6.90 -10.86 2.43
C ALA A 68 -7.40 -9.99 1.26
N HIS A 69 -8.54 -9.31 1.40
CA HIS A 69 -9.06 -8.42 0.37
C HIS A 69 -8.17 -7.20 0.12
N VAL A 70 -7.69 -6.55 1.18
CA VAL A 70 -6.79 -5.41 1.07
C VAL A 70 -5.46 -5.83 0.43
N TYR A 71 -4.89 -6.94 0.89
CA TYR A 71 -3.64 -7.48 0.34
C TYR A 71 -3.79 -7.79 -1.15
N ASN A 72 -4.84 -8.50 -1.54
CA ASN A 72 -5.11 -8.79 -2.95
C ASN A 72 -5.31 -7.51 -3.78
N ARG A 73 -5.94 -6.47 -3.22
CA ARG A 73 -6.13 -5.21 -3.95
C ARG A 73 -4.80 -4.48 -4.17
N LEU A 74 -3.94 -4.44 -3.14
CA LEU A 74 -2.64 -3.76 -3.18
C LEU A 74 -1.58 -4.55 -3.95
N ASN A 75 -1.68 -5.88 -4.02
CA ASN A 75 -0.72 -6.72 -4.75
C ASN A 75 -0.87 -6.62 -6.28
N ASN A 76 -1.91 -5.96 -6.77
CA ASN A 76 -2.12 -5.69 -8.21
C ASN A 76 -1.46 -4.37 -8.68
N LEU A 77 -0.55 -3.81 -7.86
CA LEU A 77 0.10 -2.52 -8.09
C LEU A 77 1.47 -2.69 -8.77
#